data_AF-A0A2K6KZH8-F1
#
_entry.id   AF-A0A2K6KZH8-F1
#
_cell.length_a   1.000
_cell.length_b   1.000
_cell.length_c   1.000
_cell.angle_alpha   90.00
_cell.angle_beta   90.00
_cell.angle_gamma   90.00
#
_symmetry.space_group_name_H-M   'P 1'
#
loop_
_entity.id
_entity.type
_entity.pdbx_description
1 polymer ?
#
loop_
_entity_poly.entity_id
_entity_poly.type
_entity_poly.pdbx_seq_one_letter_code
_entity_poly.pdbx_strand_id
1 'polypeptide(L)'
;MLRTYGRGLGAPLLQAALGLRPSGWHWPAGRAASGAHRWAWLQPTGRETGMQVYDSLTGRKEPLIVVHTEAASWYSCGPAVYDHAHLGHACSYVRSDIIQRILTKVFGCNIVMVMGVTHVDDKIMKKADERFSLCHPGWSAVMRSQLTATSASQIQVILLPQPPE
;
A
#
# COMPACT_ATOMS: atom_id res chain seq x y z
N MET A 1 4.18 -6.29 9.04
CA MET A 1 5.26 -7.13 8.48
C MET A 1 6.54 -6.29 8.47
N LEU A 2 7.51 -6.61 9.32
CA LEU A 2 8.83 -5.99 9.34
C LEU A 2 9.80 -6.88 8.55
N ARG A 3 10.43 -6.31 7.51
CA ARG A 3 11.56 -6.92 6.80
C ARG A 3 12.85 -6.33 7.38
N THR A 4 13.75 -7.17 7.86
CA THR A 4 15.16 -6.81 7.99
C THR A 4 15.82 -7.01 6.63
N TYR A 5 16.47 -5.96 6.12
CA TYR A 5 17.28 -6.06 4.91
C TYR A 5 18.67 -6.57 5.29
N GLY A 6 19.01 -7.77 4.80
CA GLY A 6 20.35 -8.34 4.85
C GLY A 6 20.92 -8.54 3.45
N ARG A 7 21.92 -7.72 3.10
CA ARG A 7 23.04 -7.92 2.15
C ARG A 7 22.79 -8.54 0.75
N GLY A 8 23.26 -7.81 -0.27
CA GLY A 8 23.81 -8.39 -1.50
C GLY A 8 23.34 -7.73 -2.80
N LEU A 9 23.78 -6.51 -3.10
CA LEU A 9 23.62 -5.91 -4.44
C LEU A 9 24.58 -6.62 -5.42
N GLY A 10 24.14 -7.75 -5.97
CA GLY A 10 24.74 -8.35 -7.16
C GLY A 10 24.40 -7.54 -8.41
N ALA A 11 25.19 -7.72 -9.47
CA ALA A 11 25.34 -6.83 -10.62
C ALA A 11 24.28 -6.81 -11.76
N PRO A 12 23.08 -7.46 -11.75
CA PRO A 12 22.20 -7.43 -12.92
C PRO A 12 21.31 -6.18 -13.01
N LEU A 13 21.27 -5.31 -11.99
CA LEU A 13 20.42 -4.11 -11.99
C LEU A 13 20.90 -3.02 -12.96
N LEU A 14 22.21 -2.94 -13.24
CA LEU A 14 22.75 -1.89 -14.11
C LEU A 14 22.36 -2.08 -15.58
N GLN A 15 22.19 -3.33 -16.03
CA GLN A 15 21.79 -3.63 -17.42
C GLN A 15 20.30 -3.46 -17.65
N ALA A 16 19.45 -3.72 -16.64
CA ALA A 16 18.01 -3.49 -16.73
C ALA A 16 17.65 -2.00 -16.79
N ALA A 17 18.42 -1.14 -16.12
CA ALA A 17 18.22 0.31 -16.11
C ALA A 17 18.52 0.99 -17.47
N LEU A 18 19.34 0.36 -18.32
CA LEU A 18 19.77 0.91 -19.61
C LEU A 18 18.95 0.42 -20.80
N GLY A 19 17.93 -0.41 -20.60
CA GLY A 19 16.97 -0.80 -21.66
C GLY A 19 17.53 -1.61 -22.83
N LEU A 20 18.79 -2.04 -22.77
CA LEU A 20 19.44 -2.82 -23.83
C LEU A 20 19.01 -4.29 -23.71
N ARG A 21 18.05 -4.71 -24.54
CA ARG A 21 17.60 -6.11 -24.67
C ARG A 21 18.58 -6.91 -25.55
N PRO A 22 19.10 -8.06 -25.11
CA PRO A 22 19.79 -8.98 -26.00
C PRO A 22 18.80 -9.67 -26.95
N SER A 23 19.17 -9.79 -28.23
CA SER A 23 18.43 -10.57 -29.22
C SER A 23 18.51 -12.07 -28.87
N GLY A 24 17.36 -12.71 -28.62
CA GLY A 24 17.26 -14.14 -28.29
C GLY A 24 16.42 -14.47 -27.05
N TRP A 25 15.88 -13.47 -26.36
CA TRP A 25 15.06 -13.68 -25.16
C TRP A 25 13.64 -14.12 -25.52
N HIS A 26 13.33 -15.40 -25.30
CA HIS A 26 11.97 -15.93 -25.31
C HIS A 26 11.37 -15.85 -23.89
N TRP A 27 10.09 -15.51 -23.79
CA TRP A 27 9.36 -15.65 -22.51
C TRP A 27 9.28 -17.15 -22.18
N PRO A 28 9.72 -17.60 -21.00
CA PRO A 28 9.40 -18.97 -20.59
C PRO A 28 7.88 -19.09 -20.53
N ALA A 29 7.35 -20.16 -21.13
CA ALA A 29 5.95 -20.53 -21.02
C ALA A 29 5.54 -20.47 -19.55
N GLY A 30 4.38 -19.82 -19.29
CA GLY A 30 3.92 -19.48 -17.95
C GLY A 30 4.10 -20.65 -16.99
N ARG A 31 4.97 -20.47 -15.99
CA ARG A 31 5.00 -21.37 -14.84
C ARG A 31 3.61 -21.32 -14.23
N ALA A 32 2.91 -22.46 -14.27
CA ALA A 32 1.77 -22.69 -13.41
C ALA A 32 2.17 -22.27 -11.99
N ALA A 33 1.31 -21.52 -11.31
CA ALA A 33 1.54 -21.04 -9.95
C ALA A 33 1.44 -22.21 -8.96
N SER A 34 2.35 -23.18 -9.04
CA SER A 34 2.62 -24.13 -7.98
C SER A 34 3.62 -23.49 -7.02
N GLY A 35 3.10 -22.76 -6.05
CA GLY A 35 3.92 -22.03 -5.10
C GLY A 35 3.20 -21.84 -3.79
N ALA A 36 2.88 -22.94 -3.10
CA ALA A 36 2.64 -22.88 -1.66
C ALA A 36 3.97 -22.49 -0.99
N HIS A 37 4.28 -21.19 -1.00
CA HIS A 37 5.33 -20.63 -0.18
C HIS A 37 4.83 -20.73 1.26
N ARG A 38 5.00 -21.89 1.90
CA ARG A 38 4.66 -22.07 3.32
C ARG A 38 5.69 -21.30 4.13
N TRP A 39 5.40 -20.04 4.39
CA TRP A 39 6.10 -19.28 5.41
C TRP A 39 5.65 -19.87 6.75
N ALA A 40 6.59 -20.48 7.47
CA ALA A 40 6.33 -20.97 8.81
C ALA A 40 6.24 -19.76 9.74
N TRP A 41 5.22 -19.74 10.59
CA TRP A 41 5.16 -18.79 11.70
C TRP A 41 6.35 -19.02 12.62
N LEU A 42 7.13 -17.98 12.89
CA LEU A 42 8.20 -18.01 13.88
C LEU A 42 7.73 -17.19 15.08
N GLN A 43 7.69 -17.83 16.25
CA GLN A 43 7.36 -17.15 17.49
C GLN A 43 8.38 -16.03 17.74
N PRO A 44 7.95 -14.77 17.87
CA PRO A 44 8.86 -13.69 18.18
C PRO A 44 9.40 -13.82 19.60
N THR A 45 10.64 -13.38 19.81
CA THR A 45 11.22 -13.26 21.15
C THR A 45 10.79 -11.93 21.78
N GLY A 46 10.48 -11.94 23.08
CA GLY A 46 10.05 -10.73 23.78
C GLY A 46 9.31 -11.01 25.09
N ARG A 47 8.58 -10.02 25.58
CA ARG A 47 7.76 -10.12 26.79
C ARG A 47 6.35 -10.61 26.43
N GLU A 48 5.93 -11.72 27.01
CA GLU A 48 4.54 -12.16 26.98
C GLU A 48 3.65 -11.25 27.82
N THR A 49 2.50 -10.86 27.27
CA THR A 49 1.55 -9.95 27.93
C THR A 49 0.48 -10.67 28.75
N GLY A 50 0.42 -12.02 28.67
CA GLY A 50 -0.67 -12.83 29.24
C GLY A 50 -1.97 -12.81 28.43
N MET A 51 -2.00 -12.07 27.31
CA MET A 51 -3.13 -12.02 26.38
C MET A 51 -2.89 -12.95 25.18
N GLN A 52 -3.98 -13.48 24.62
CA GLN A 52 -3.95 -14.23 23.36
C GLN A 52 -4.63 -13.46 22.23
N VAL A 53 -4.04 -13.48 21.04
CA VAL A 53 -4.56 -12.85 19.81
C VAL A 53 -4.79 -13.94 18.77
N TYR A 54 -5.85 -13.81 17.98
CA TYR A 54 -6.08 -14.69 16.85
C TYR A 54 -5.14 -14.30 15.70
N ASP A 55 -4.24 -15.21 15.32
CA ASP A 55 -3.35 -15.03 14.17
C ASP A 55 -4.00 -15.66 12.94
N SER A 56 -4.33 -14.82 11.95
CA SER A 56 -4.94 -15.25 10.69
C SER A 56 -4.00 -16.08 9.81
N LEU A 57 -2.69 -16.06 10.05
CA LEU A 57 -1.76 -16.99 9.42
C LEU A 57 -1.93 -18.41 9.96
N THR A 58 -1.85 -18.56 11.29
CA THR A 58 -1.85 -19.89 11.92
C THR A 58 -3.26 -20.43 12.09
N GLY A 59 -4.26 -19.54 12.02
CA GLY A 59 -5.68 -19.84 12.22
C GLY A 59 -6.01 -20.15 13.68
N ARG A 60 -5.14 -19.77 14.62
CA ARG A 60 -5.21 -20.14 16.04
C ARG A 60 -5.01 -18.90 16.91
N LYS A 61 -5.34 -19.05 18.20
CA LYS A 61 -5.00 -18.05 19.22
C LYS A 61 -3.56 -18.29 19.66
N GLU A 62 -2.74 -17.27 19.53
CA GLU A 62 -1.32 -17.25 19.90
C GLU A 62 -1.07 -16.22 21.00
N PRO A 63 -0.04 -16.39 21.85
CA PRO A 63 0.30 -15.40 22.86
C PRO A 63 0.76 -14.08 22.22
N LEU A 64 0.28 -12.95 22.74
CA LEU A 64 0.77 -11.63 22.34
C LEU A 64 2.11 -11.36 23.03
N ILE A 65 3.18 -11.41 22.24
CA ILE A 65 4.56 -11.15 22.66
C ILE A 65 5.00 -9.80 22.13
N VAL A 66 5.40 -8.91 23.03
CA VAL A 66 5.94 -7.59 22.68
C VAL A 66 7.45 -7.67 22.58
N VAL A 67 7.98 -7.41 21.38
CA VAL A 67 9.41 -7.53 21.05
C VAL A 67 10.26 -6.48 21.77
N HIS A 68 9.78 -5.23 21.86
CA HIS A 68 10.49 -4.14 22.51
C HIS A 68 9.87 -3.78 23.85
N THR A 69 10.68 -3.72 24.90
CA THR A 69 10.25 -3.39 26.27
C THR A 69 9.65 -1.99 26.38
N GLU A 70 10.06 -1.06 25.50
CA GLU A 70 9.63 0.33 25.54
C GLU A 70 8.29 0.57 24.83
N ALA A 71 8.08 -0.02 23.65
CA ALA A 71 6.86 0.18 22.86
C ALA A 71 6.58 -0.98 21.87
N ALA A 72 5.32 -1.40 21.81
CA ALA A 72 4.79 -2.27 20.77
C ALA A 72 4.38 -1.43 19.54
N SER A 73 4.74 -1.89 18.35
CA SER A 73 4.29 -1.27 17.09
C SER A 73 3.00 -1.94 16.61
N TRP A 74 1.99 -1.13 16.26
CA TRP A 74 0.73 -1.58 15.69
C TRP A 74 0.49 -0.91 14.34
N TYR A 75 0.20 -1.69 13.31
CA TYR A 75 -0.15 -1.16 11.99
C TYR A 75 -1.62 -1.46 11.66
N SER A 76 -2.32 -0.46 11.13
CA SER A 76 -3.66 -0.61 10.58
C SER A 76 -3.72 -0.09 9.13
N CYS A 77 -4.43 -0.78 8.26
CA CYS A 77 -4.72 -0.26 6.93
C CYS A 77 -5.76 0.87 7.03
N GLY A 78 -5.44 2.04 6.50
CA GLY A 78 -6.38 3.15 6.41
C GLY A 78 -7.10 3.19 5.05
N PRO A 79 -7.81 4.29 4.77
CA PRO A 79 -8.73 4.37 3.65
C PRO A 79 -8.00 4.63 2.33
N ALA A 80 -8.63 4.21 1.23
CA ALA A 80 -8.37 4.77 -0.10
C ALA A 80 -9.25 6.01 -0.30
N VAL A 81 -8.64 7.17 -0.49
CA VAL A 81 -9.33 8.47 -0.47
C VAL A 81 -9.99 8.84 -1.81
N TYR A 82 -10.84 7.95 -2.34
CA TYR A 82 -11.62 8.21 -3.57
C TYR A 82 -13.04 8.71 -3.30
N ASP A 83 -13.59 8.47 -2.10
CA ASP A 83 -14.97 8.86 -1.74
C ASP A 83 -15.09 9.14 -0.24
N HIS A 84 -16.25 9.62 0.19
CA HIS A 84 -16.59 9.86 1.58
C HIS A 84 -16.54 8.57 2.41
N ALA A 85 -16.13 8.71 3.67
CA ALA A 85 -16.12 7.59 4.60
C ALA A 85 -17.56 7.13 4.90
N HIS A 86 -17.79 5.82 4.86
CA HIS A 86 -19.05 5.18 5.23
C HIS A 86 -18.89 4.39 6.55
N LEU A 87 -20.01 3.85 7.06
CA LEU A 87 -20.06 3.19 8.37
C LEU A 87 -19.07 2.01 8.52
N GLY A 88 -18.72 1.34 7.41
CA GLY A 88 -17.72 0.28 7.37
C GLY A 88 -16.32 0.75 7.78
N HIS A 89 -15.90 1.94 7.32
CA HIS A 89 -14.65 2.56 7.77
C HIS A 89 -14.71 2.91 9.26
N ALA A 90 -15.80 3.54 9.69
CA ALA A 90 -15.99 3.94 11.09
C ALA A 90 -15.90 2.72 12.02
N CYS A 91 -16.58 1.62 11.69
CA CYS A 91 -16.56 0.40 12.49
C CYS A 91 -15.14 -0.19 12.63
N SER A 92 -14.35 -0.17 11.56
CA SER A 92 -12.99 -0.70 11.55
C SER A 92 -12.04 0.14 12.43
N TYR A 93 -12.18 1.47 12.37
CA TYR A 93 -11.36 2.37 13.17
C TYR A 93 -11.75 2.35 14.65
N VAL A 94 -13.04 2.29 14.96
CA VAL A 94 -13.53 2.14 16.35
C VAL A 94 -13.04 0.82 16.94
N ARG A 95 -13.08 -0.30 16.19
CA ARG A 95 -12.51 -1.57 16.68
C ARG A 95 -11.02 -1.46 16.98
N SER A 96 -10.25 -0.80 16.10
CA SER A 96 -8.82 -0.61 16.30
C SER A 96 -8.52 0.27 17.53
N ASP A 97 -9.28 1.35 17.73
CA ASP A 97 -9.18 2.22 18.91
C ASP A 97 -9.52 1.48 20.20
N ILE A 98 -10.59 0.68 20.22
CA ILE A 98 -10.94 -0.14 21.39
C ILE A 98 -9.81 -1.11 21.74
N ILE A 99 -9.24 -1.80 20.74
CA ILE A 99 -8.12 -2.72 20.96
C ILE A 99 -6.91 -1.98 21.54
N GLN A 100 -6.54 -0.84 20.98
CA GLN A 100 -5.44 -0.02 21.50
C GLN A 100 -5.68 0.39 22.95
N ARG A 101 -6.89 0.86 23.28
CA ARG A 101 -7.25 1.28 24.63
C ARG A 101 -7.19 0.12 25.61
N ILE A 102 -7.65 -1.07 25.24
CA ILE A 102 -7.55 -2.27 26.09
C ILE A 102 -6.08 -2.60 26.34
N LEU A 103 -5.27 -2.68 25.28
CA LEU A 103 -3.86 -3.03 25.41
C LEU A 103 -3.07 -2.02 26.27
N THR A 104 -3.34 -0.72 26.12
CA THR A 104 -2.64 0.31 26.89
C THR A 104 -3.17 0.43 28.32
N LYS A 105 -4.49 0.46 28.53
CA LYS A 105 -5.07 0.73 29.86
C LYS A 105 -5.18 -0.51 30.75
N VAL A 106 -5.40 -1.70 30.17
CA VAL A 106 -5.59 -2.94 30.93
C VAL A 106 -4.28 -3.72 31.03
N PHE A 107 -3.53 -3.82 29.94
CA PHE A 107 -2.30 -4.61 29.87
C PHE A 107 -1.01 -3.80 30.00
N GLY A 108 -1.11 -2.47 30.15
CA GLY A 108 0.04 -1.59 30.33
C GLY A 108 1.02 -1.58 29.14
N CYS A 109 0.55 -1.95 27.94
CA CYS A 109 1.37 -1.94 26.75
C CYS A 109 1.48 -0.52 26.19
N ASN A 110 2.69 0.02 26.10
CA ASN A 110 2.94 1.23 25.35
C ASN A 110 2.83 0.91 23.85
N ILE A 111 1.89 1.52 23.12
CA ILE A 111 1.62 1.21 21.72
C ILE A 111 1.84 2.43 20.84
N VAL A 112 2.70 2.26 19.83
CA VAL A 112 2.82 3.18 18.70
C VAL A 112 1.97 2.65 17.56
N MET A 113 0.84 3.30 17.29
CA MET A 113 -0.05 2.94 16.19
C MET A 113 0.25 3.78 14.95
N VAL A 114 0.41 3.12 13.80
CA VAL A 114 0.56 3.74 12.49
C VAL A 114 -0.57 3.28 11.59
N MET A 115 -1.14 4.22 10.83
CA MET A 115 -2.16 3.93 9.83
C MET A 115 -1.70 4.42 8.46
N GLY A 116 -1.76 3.55 7.45
CA GLY A 116 -1.46 3.93 6.07
C GLY A 116 -2.65 4.64 5.40
N VAL A 117 -2.40 5.57 4.48
CA VAL A 117 -3.45 6.20 3.65
C VAL A 117 -3.13 5.98 2.18
N THR A 118 -4.08 5.42 1.43
CA THR A 118 -3.89 5.15 0.01
C THR A 118 -4.35 6.35 -0.80
N HIS A 119 -3.39 7.08 -1.37
CA HIS A 119 -3.62 8.27 -2.21
C HIS A 119 -3.44 8.00 -3.71
N VAL A 120 -2.88 6.85 -4.08
CA VAL A 120 -2.77 6.38 -5.47
C VAL A 120 -3.40 5.00 -5.56
N ASP A 121 -4.47 4.90 -6.33
CA ASP A 121 -5.23 3.67 -6.60
C ASP A 121 -6.03 3.87 -7.90
N ASP A 122 -6.35 2.78 -8.60
CA ASP A 122 -7.14 2.83 -9.85
C ASP A 122 -8.51 3.50 -9.64
N LYS A 123 -9.12 3.31 -8.46
CA LYS A 123 -10.41 3.94 -8.11
C LYS A 123 -10.28 5.45 -7.93
N ILE A 124 -9.14 5.92 -7.43
CA ILE A 124 -8.86 7.35 -7.26
C ILE A 124 -8.70 8.00 -8.64
N MET A 125 -7.93 7.37 -9.53
CA MET A 125 -7.74 7.87 -10.91
C MET A 125 -9.07 7.93 -11.67
N LYS A 126 -9.89 6.88 -11.57
CA LYS A 126 -11.21 6.85 -12.21
C LYS A 126 -12.13 7.96 -11.69
N LYS A 127 -12.20 8.15 -10.37
CA LYS A 127 -13.05 9.19 -9.77
C LYS A 127 -12.60 10.60 -10.14
N ALA A 128 -11.29 10.82 -10.29
CA ALA A 128 -10.75 12.09 -10.74
C ALA A 128 -11.18 12.42 -12.18
N ASP A 129 -11.10 11.45 -13.11
CA ASP A 129 -11.56 11.64 -14.50
C ASP A 129 -13.07 11.90 -14.59
N GLU A 130 -13.87 11.17 -13.80
CA GLU A 130 -15.32 11.39 -13.68
C GLU A 130 -15.62 12.82 -13.22
N ARG A 131 -14.97 13.29 -12.14
CA ARG A 131 -15.20 14.62 -11.58
C ARG A 131 -14.70 15.74 -12.49
N PHE A 132 -13.56 15.54 -13.14
CA PHE A 132 -13.00 16.50 -14.11
C PHE A 132 -13.93 16.65 -15.33
N SER A 133 -14.43 15.54 -15.87
CA SER A 133 -15.35 15.54 -17.01
C SER A 133 -16.69 16.22 -16.70
N LEU A 134 -17.17 16.13 -15.45
CA LEU A 134 -18.39 16.81 -15.00
C LEU A 134 -18.21 18.33 -14.88
N CYS A 135 -17.06 18.79 -14.35
CA CYS A 135 -16.81 20.22 -14.13
C CYS A 135 -16.40 20.97 -15.40
N HIS A 136 -15.78 20.30 -16.36
CA HIS A 136 -15.42 20.89 -17.65
C HIS A 136 -15.90 20.02 -18.82
N PRO A 137 -17.15 20.20 -19.25
CA PRO A 137 -17.64 19.57 -20.48
C PRO A 137 -16.74 19.99 -21.66
N GLY A 138 -16.01 19.03 -22.24
CA GLY A 138 -15.10 19.27 -23.38
C GLY A 138 -13.61 19.32 -23.04
N TRP A 139 -13.20 19.60 -21.80
CA TRP A 139 -11.77 19.58 -21.43
C TRP A 139 -11.22 18.18 -21.28
N SER A 140 -12.04 17.18 -20.97
CA SER A 140 -11.56 15.79 -20.88
C SER A 140 -11.06 15.27 -22.24
N ALA A 141 -11.61 15.76 -23.36
CA ALA A 141 -11.09 15.50 -24.70
C ALA A 141 -9.74 16.20 -24.93
N VAL A 142 -9.59 17.45 -24.48
CA VAL A 142 -8.36 18.27 -24.58
C VAL A 142 -7.23 17.72 -23.70
N MET A 143 -7.51 17.32 -22.46
CA MET A 143 -6.52 16.69 -21.58
C MET A 143 -6.12 15.30 -22.07
N ARG A 144 -7.07 14.49 -22.57
CA ARG A 144 -6.74 13.17 -23.16
C ARG A 144 -5.87 13.32 -24.41
N SER A 145 -6.16 14.30 -25.28
CA SER A 145 -5.31 14.58 -26.45
C SER A 145 -3.93 15.11 -26.05
N GLN A 146 -3.82 15.91 -24.99
CA GLN A 146 -2.53 16.42 -24.49
C GLN A 146 -1.71 15.36 -23.74
N LEU A 147 -2.31 14.48 -22.93
CA LEU A 147 -1.59 13.38 -22.27
C LEU A 147 -1.07 12.37 -23.29
N THR A 148 -1.85 12.05 -24.33
CA THR A 148 -1.39 11.20 -25.45
C THR A 148 -0.31 11.89 -26.29
N ALA A 149 -0.42 13.20 -26.54
CA ALA A 149 0.62 13.97 -27.23
C ALA A 149 1.92 14.10 -26.42
N THR A 150 1.83 14.21 -25.08
CA THR A 150 2.99 14.37 -24.18
C THR A 150 3.69 13.03 -23.92
N SER A 151 2.95 11.92 -23.92
CA SER A 151 3.52 10.56 -23.92
C SER A 151 4.36 10.28 -25.19
N ALA A 152 3.99 10.90 -26.31
CA ALA A 152 4.67 10.72 -27.60
C ALA A 152 5.78 11.75 -27.89
N SER A 153 5.89 12.84 -27.12
CA SER A 153 6.90 13.87 -27.35
C SER A 153 7.48 14.39 -26.05
N GLN A 154 8.78 14.14 -25.83
CA GLN A 154 9.53 14.88 -24.83
C GLN A 154 9.65 16.34 -25.30
N ILE A 155 9.27 17.26 -24.41
CA ILE A 155 9.42 18.71 -24.48
C ILE A 155 8.38 19.41 -25.36
N GLN A 156 7.26 19.83 -24.75
CA GLN A 156 6.55 21.01 -25.21
C GLN A 156 6.01 21.80 -24.01
N VAL A 157 6.51 23.03 -23.89
CA VAL A 157 6.15 24.04 -22.90
C VAL A 157 4.65 24.31 -22.96
N ILE A 158 3.98 24.15 -21.82
CA ILE A 158 2.55 24.39 -21.65
C ILE A 158 2.31 25.91 -21.68
N LEU A 159 1.89 26.44 -22.83
CA LEU A 159 1.11 27.69 -22.89
C LEU A 159 -0.34 27.31 -22.61
N LEU A 160 -0.81 27.58 -21.38
CA LEU A 160 -2.22 27.42 -21.02
C LEU A 160 -3.09 28.39 -21.84
N PRO A 161 -4.14 27.93 -22.53
CA PRO A 161 -5.09 28.84 -23.17
C PRO A 161 -5.86 29.58 -22.07
N GLN A 162 -5.87 30.91 -22.14
CA GLN A 162 -6.70 31.73 -21.27
C GLN A 162 -8.17 31.63 -21.72
N PRO A 163 -9.12 31.58 -20.78
CA PRO A 163 -10.54 31.51 -21.11
C PRO A 163 -11.01 32.79 -21.82
N PRO A 164 -12.00 32.70 -22.74
CA PRO A 164 -12.63 33.87 -23.33
C PRO A 164 -13.51 34.59 -22.30
N GLU A 165 -13.51 35.94 -22.33
CA GLU A 165 -14.39 36.81 -21.53
C GLU A 165 -15.88 36.60 -21.83
#